data_AF-A0AAJ4ACU2-F1
#
_entry.id   AF-A0AAJ4ACU2-F1
#
_cell.length_a   1.000
_cell.length_b   1.000
_cell.length_c   1.000
_cell.angle_alpha   90.00
_cell.angle_beta   90.00
_cell.angle_gamma   90.00
#
_symmetry.space_group_name_H-M   'P 1'
#
loop_
_entity.id
_entity.type
_entity.pdbx_description
1 polymer ?
#
loop_
_entity_poly.entity_id
_entity_poly.type
_entity_poly.pdbx_seq_one_letter_code
_entity_poly.pdbx_strand_id
1 'polypeptide(L)'
;MMPIVDLLDYYGPLHDDVERCLVGIEIGEDTEYWKRSYLRCLCTFVEARVYLLKLELKTNDHLIDHSELSPQVLAFLDGNEWSVGNNGEIKARMKIVSPVDELKAVIKILGSFYPKLLWDFGSQRWSRVKKLYKSRNGLVHPKKPDDLSIADKEIEDFELFRKDFNTWSASIYCEAWGEPESGS
;
A
#
# COMPACT_ATOMS: atom_id res chain seq x y z
N MET A 1 -8.95 -13.87 12.78
CA MET A 1 -7.67 -13.28 12.33
C MET A 1 -7.09 -14.18 11.25
N MET A 2 -6.71 -13.65 10.09
CA MET A 2 -6.00 -14.44 9.08
C MET A 2 -4.60 -14.78 9.64
N PRO A 3 -4.20 -16.05 9.69
CA PRO A 3 -2.85 -16.44 10.08
C PRO A 3 -1.77 -15.66 9.30
N ILE A 4 -0.66 -15.34 9.96
CA ILE A 4 0.48 -14.65 9.32
C ILE A 4 1.05 -15.46 8.14
N VAL A 5 0.95 -16.80 8.20
CA VAL A 5 1.31 -17.68 7.07
C VAL A 5 0.42 -17.43 5.85
N ASP A 6 -0.89 -17.25 6.05
CA ASP A 6 -1.82 -16.95 4.96
C ASP A 6 -1.57 -15.54 4.38
N LEU A 7 -1.08 -14.60 5.19
CA LEU A 7 -0.64 -13.28 4.72
C LEU A 7 0.61 -13.41 3.84
N LEU A 8 1.63 -14.14 4.28
CA LEU A 8 2.85 -14.41 3.51
C LEU A 8 2.55 -15.10 2.17
N ASP A 9 1.65 -16.08 2.16
CA ASP A 9 1.21 -16.76 0.94
C ASP A 9 0.41 -15.84 0.02
N TYR A 10 -0.33 -14.87 0.58
CA TYR A 10 -1.14 -13.93 -0.19
C TYR A 10 -0.33 -12.81 -0.85
N TYR A 11 0.71 -12.28 -0.18
CA TYR A 11 1.53 -11.19 -0.74
C TYR A 11 2.88 -11.66 -1.32
N GLY A 12 3.33 -12.87 -0.99
CA GLY A 12 4.59 -13.46 -1.45
C GLY A 12 4.79 -13.37 -2.96
N PRO A 13 3.80 -13.74 -3.79
CA PRO A 13 3.92 -13.61 -5.25
C PRO A 13 4.19 -12.18 -5.72
N LEU A 14 3.59 -11.17 -5.07
CA LEU A 14 3.80 -9.76 -5.42
C LEU A 14 5.19 -9.27 -5.02
N HIS A 15 5.73 -9.78 -3.92
CA HIS A 15 7.11 -9.54 -3.52
C HIS A 15 8.07 -10.17 -4.54
N ASP A 16 7.84 -11.43 -4.91
CA ASP A 16 8.66 -12.16 -5.88
C ASP A 16 8.66 -11.49 -7.26
N ASP A 17 7.51 -10.94 -7.68
CA ASP A 17 7.41 -10.17 -8.92
C ASP A 17 8.28 -8.91 -8.90
N VAL A 18 8.34 -8.20 -7.76
CA VAL A 18 9.22 -7.04 -7.59
C VAL A 18 10.69 -7.45 -7.68
N GLU A 19 11.08 -8.50 -6.97
CA GLU A 19 12.46 -9.03 -6.97
C GLU A 19 12.87 -9.51 -8.37
N ARG A 20 11.98 -10.23 -9.07
CA ARG A 20 12.23 -10.67 -10.44
C ARG A 20 12.48 -9.49 -11.38
N CYS A 21 11.75 -8.39 -11.22
CA CYS A 21 11.98 -7.20 -12.03
C CYS A 21 13.35 -6.57 -11.75
N LEU A 22 13.81 -6.54 -10.48
CA LEU A 22 15.14 -6.03 -10.13
C LEU A 22 16.26 -6.86 -10.77
N VAL A 23 16.13 -8.19 -10.73
CA VAL A 23 17.06 -9.10 -11.41
C VAL A 23 17.08 -8.83 -12.92
N GLY A 24 15.92 -8.62 -13.54
CA GLY A 24 15.83 -8.26 -14.96
C GLY A 24 16.52 -6.92 -15.28
N ILE A 25 16.38 -5.90 -14.43
CA ILE A 25 17.09 -4.63 -14.56
C ILE A 25 18.61 -4.84 -14.50
N GLU A 26 19.09 -5.65 -13.54
CA GLU A 26 20.51 -5.91 -13.32
C GLU A 26 21.15 -6.69 -14.48
N ILE A 27 20.44 -7.67 -15.05
CA ILE A 27 20.91 -8.43 -16.22
C ILE A 27 21.08 -7.51 -17.45
N GLY A 28 20.25 -6.47 -17.57
CA GLY A 28 20.38 -5.43 -18.60
C GLY A 28 19.76 -5.75 -19.97
N GLU A 29 19.06 -6.88 -20.10
CA GLU A 29 18.28 -7.18 -21.31
C GLU A 29 16.89 -6.53 -21.22
N ASP A 30 16.50 -5.72 -22.21
CA ASP A 30 15.24 -4.97 -22.22
C ASP A 30 14.99 -4.16 -20.93
N THR A 31 16.02 -3.42 -20.48
CA THR A 31 16.01 -2.68 -19.20
C THR A 31 14.78 -1.79 -19.04
N GLU A 32 14.34 -1.11 -20.10
CA GLU A 32 13.16 -0.22 -20.02
C GLU A 32 11.86 -1.00 -19.80
N TYR A 33 11.73 -2.22 -20.35
CA TYR A 33 10.63 -3.11 -19.98
C TYR A 33 10.68 -3.44 -18.50
N TRP A 34 11.83 -3.89 -17.99
CA TRP A 34 11.96 -4.29 -16.58
C TRP A 34 11.72 -3.14 -15.61
N LYS A 35 12.18 -1.93 -15.92
CA LYS A 35 11.89 -0.74 -15.10
C LYS A 35 10.39 -0.45 -15.05
N ARG A 36 9.68 -0.52 -16.18
CA ARG A 36 8.22 -0.32 -16.21
C ARG A 36 7.48 -1.41 -15.47
N SER A 37 7.93 -2.66 -15.60
CA SER A 37 7.37 -3.80 -14.87
C SER A 37 7.60 -3.67 -13.37
N TYR A 38 8.82 -3.34 -12.95
CA TYR A 38 9.17 -3.04 -11.56
C TYR A 38 8.25 -1.97 -10.95
N LEU A 39 8.05 -0.84 -11.65
CA LEU A 39 7.17 0.22 -11.17
C LEU A 39 5.71 -0.26 -10.97
N ARG A 40 5.19 -1.07 -11.90
CA ARG A 40 3.84 -1.65 -11.78
C ARG A 40 3.77 -2.63 -10.61
N CYS A 41 4.71 -3.57 -10.53
CA CYS A 41 4.78 -4.58 -9.48
C CYS A 41 4.90 -3.92 -8.09
N LEU A 42 5.73 -2.90 -7.94
CA LEU A 42 5.89 -2.18 -6.66
C LEU A 42 4.60 -1.45 -6.25
N CYS A 43 3.92 -0.77 -7.18
CA CYS A 43 2.62 -0.17 -6.89
C CYS A 43 1.61 -1.23 -6.45
N THR A 44 1.49 -2.33 -7.18
CA THR A 44 0.57 -3.43 -6.83
C THR A 44 0.90 -4.05 -5.47
N PHE A 45 2.18 -4.27 -5.17
CA PHE A 45 2.64 -4.76 -3.87
C PHE A 45 2.21 -3.82 -2.72
N VAL A 46 2.43 -2.51 -2.87
CA VAL A 46 2.04 -1.51 -1.86
C VAL A 46 0.53 -1.46 -1.69
N GLU A 47 -0.23 -1.39 -2.79
CA GLU A 47 -1.70 -1.35 -2.78
C GLU A 47 -2.28 -2.61 -2.10
N ALA A 48 -1.74 -3.79 -2.42
CA ALA A 48 -2.14 -5.05 -1.79
C ALA A 48 -1.85 -5.05 -0.29
N ARG A 49 -0.67 -4.58 0.14
CA ARG A 49 -0.37 -4.48 1.56
C ARG A 49 -1.29 -3.50 2.28
N VAL A 50 -1.56 -2.33 1.69
CA VAL A 50 -2.51 -1.35 2.25
C VAL A 50 -3.90 -1.96 2.41
N TYR A 51 -4.36 -2.74 1.42
CA TYR A 51 -5.63 -3.46 1.52
C TYR A 51 -5.64 -4.46 2.70
N LEU A 52 -4.57 -5.25 2.86
CA LEU A 52 -4.45 -6.18 3.98
C LEU A 52 -4.45 -5.45 5.33
N LEU A 53 -3.73 -4.33 5.45
CA LEU A 53 -3.75 -3.50 6.66
C LEU A 53 -5.17 -3.05 7.01
N LYS A 54 -6.00 -2.72 6.01
CA LYS A 54 -7.41 -2.39 6.26
C LYS A 54 -8.21 -3.58 6.78
N LEU A 55 -7.98 -4.78 6.25
CA LEU A 55 -8.63 -6.01 6.75
C LEU A 55 -8.20 -6.34 8.18
N GLU A 56 -6.92 -6.20 8.48
CA GLU A 56 -6.34 -6.41 9.82
C GLU A 56 -6.94 -5.41 10.81
N LEU A 57 -7.00 -4.11 10.45
CA LEU A 57 -7.62 -3.06 11.28
C LEU A 57 -9.11 -3.31 11.59
N LYS A 58 -9.85 -3.92 10.66
CA LYS A 58 -11.28 -4.27 10.88
C LYS A 58 -11.49 -5.47 11.77
N THR A 59 -10.61 -6.46 11.66
CA THR A 59 -10.79 -7.78 12.28
C THR A 59 -10.06 -7.92 13.60
N ASN A 60 -9.31 -6.89 14.00
CA ASN A 60 -8.64 -6.87 15.28
C ASN A 60 -9.61 -6.42 16.38
N ASP A 61 -10.17 -7.40 17.09
CA ASP A 61 -11.20 -7.22 18.12
C ASP A 61 -10.77 -6.22 19.22
N HIS A 62 -9.47 -6.09 19.49
CA HIS A 62 -8.93 -5.17 20.50
C HIS A 62 -9.08 -3.69 20.09
N LEU A 63 -9.24 -3.41 18.79
CA LEU A 63 -9.38 -2.05 18.27
C LEU A 63 -10.84 -1.67 18.02
N ILE A 64 -11.76 -2.63 17.87
CA ILE A 64 -13.16 -2.42 17.46
C ILE A 64 -13.91 -1.48 18.42
N ASP A 65 -13.64 -1.55 19.73
CA ASP A 65 -14.28 -0.72 20.76
C ASP A 65 -13.49 0.57 21.08
N HIS A 66 -12.40 0.85 20.36
CA HIS A 66 -11.56 2.02 20.63
C HIS A 66 -12.23 3.30 20.10
N SER A 67 -12.24 4.36 20.91
CA SER A 67 -12.90 5.64 20.59
C SER A 67 -12.39 6.33 19.32
N GLU A 68 -11.25 5.89 18.79
CA GLU A 68 -10.65 6.41 17.56
C GLU A 68 -11.18 5.75 16.28
N LEU A 69 -11.84 4.59 16.38
CA LEU A 69 -12.60 4.00 15.27
C LEU A 69 -13.96 4.71 15.13
N SER A 70 -13.92 5.94 14.65
CA SER A 70 -15.14 6.67 14.32
C SER A 70 -15.92 5.97 13.19
N PRO A 71 -17.24 6.20 13.08
CA PRO A 71 -18.03 5.67 11.96
C PRO A 71 -17.45 6.01 10.58
N GLN A 72 -16.78 7.16 10.46
CA GLN A 72 -16.11 7.57 9.23
C GLN A 72 -14.87 6.70 8.92
N VAL A 73 -14.10 6.33 9.94
CA VAL A 73 -12.95 5.42 9.78
C VAL A 73 -13.44 4.03 9.39
N LEU A 74 -14.45 3.50 10.06
CA LEU A 74 -15.04 2.19 9.72
C LEU A 74 -15.56 2.17 8.28
N ALA A 75 -16.30 3.21 7.85
CA ALA A 75 -16.76 3.34 6.48
C ALA A 75 -15.61 3.40 5.45
N PHE A 76 -14.51 4.08 5.79
CA PHE A 76 -13.31 4.10 4.95
C PHE A 76 -12.65 2.71 4.84
N LEU A 77 -12.52 2.01 5.97
CA LEU A 77 -11.99 0.65 5.99
C LEU A 77 -12.89 -0.27 5.15
N ASP A 78 -14.21 -0.09 5.22
CA ASP A 78 -15.22 -0.79 4.40
C ASP A 78 -15.08 -0.57 2.91
N GLY A 79 -14.52 0.57 2.48
CA GLY A 79 -14.30 0.84 1.06
C GLY A 79 -15.61 0.98 0.27
N ASN A 80 -16.74 1.08 0.96
CA ASN A 80 -18.06 1.25 0.36
C ASN A 80 -18.56 2.67 0.61
N GLU A 81 -19.10 3.27 -0.44
CA GLU A 81 -19.92 4.47 -0.38
C GLU A 81 -21.38 4.08 -0.61
N TRP A 82 -22.27 4.65 0.20
CA TRP A 82 -23.70 4.39 0.11
C TRP A 82 -24.39 5.53 -0.62
N SER A 83 -25.26 5.20 -1.56
CA SER A 83 -26.07 6.16 -2.31
C SER A 83 -27.55 5.77 -2.24
N VAL A 84 -28.44 6.76 -2.21
CA VAL A 84 -29.90 6.53 -2.24
C VAL A 84 -30.41 6.87 -3.63
N GLY A 85 -31.01 5.89 -4.29
CA GLY A 85 -31.61 6.06 -5.60
C GLY A 85 -32.95 6.80 -5.55
N ASN A 86 -33.43 7.24 -6.72
CA ASN A 86 -34.68 8.01 -6.86
C ASN A 86 -35.94 7.24 -6.45
N ASN A 87 -35.85 5.90 -6.30
CA ASN A 87 -36.91 5.04 -5.80
C ASN A 87 -36.76 4.67 -4.30
N GLY A 88 -35.80 5.29 -3.60
CA GLY A 88 -35.51 5.00 -2.19
C GLY A 88 -34.58 3.80 -1.97
N GLU A 89 -34.09 3.13 -3.02
CA GLU A 89 -33.14 2.02 -2.87
C GLU A 89 -31.76 2.51 -2.38
N ILE A 90 -31.22 1.85 -1.37
CA ILE A 90 -29.85 2.05 -0.89
C ILE A 90 -28.91 1.14 -1.68
N LYS A 91 -27.91 1.73 -2.35
CA LYS A 91 -26.90 1.00 -3.13
C LYS A 91 -25.51 1.29 -2.58
N ALA A 92 -24.80 0.22 -2.23
CA ALA A 92 -23.36 0.27 -2.01
C ALA A 92 -22.64 0.39 -3.35
N ARG A 93 -21.61 1.23 -3.39
CA ARG A 93 -20.64 1.31 -4.49
C ARG A 93 -19.25 1.29 -3.88
N MET A 94 -18.32 0.63 -4.57
CA MET A 94 -16.93 0.68 -4.17
C MET A 94 -16.43 2.12 -4.30
N LYS A 95 -15.92 2.68 -3.21
CA LYS A 95 -15.34 4.02 -3.20
C LYS A 95 -13.95 3.96 -3.81
N ILE A 96 -13.75 4.68 -4.91
CA ILE A 96 -12.42 4.81 -5.52
C ILE A 96 -11.66 5.90 -4.76
N VAL A 97 -10.62 5.50 -4.04
CA VAL A 97 -9.67 6.39 -3.36
C VAL A 97 -8.35 6.32 -4.11
N SER A 98 -7.62 7.45 -4.21
CA SER A 98 -6.29 7.41 -4.80
C SER A 98 -5.36 6.56 -3.92
N PRO A 99 -4.47 5.72 -4.48
CA PRO A 99 -3.57 4.90 -3.66
C PRO A 99 -2.71 5.71 -2.67
N VAL A 100 -2.32 6.94 -3.06
CA VAL A 100 -1.56 7.86 -2.19
C VAL A 100 -2.40 8.29 -0.99
N ASP A 101 -3.66 8.66 -1.21
CA ASP A 101 -4.56 9.09 -0.12
C ASP A 101 -4.97 7.91 0.75
N GLU A 102 -5.16 6.73 0.16
CA GLU A 102 -5.49 5.51 0.88
C GLU A 102 -4.35 5.09 1.82
N LEU A 103 -3.11 5.03 1.32
CA LEU A 103 -1.92 4.80 2.14
C LEU A 103 -1.80 5.85 3.25
N LYS A 104 -2.01 7.13 2.94
CA LYS A 104 -1.97 8.22 3.93
C LYS A 104 -3.01 8.03 5.03
N ALA A 105 -4.23 7.65 4.65
CA ALA A 105 -5.31 7.40 5.59
C ALA A 105 -5.00 6.21 6.50
N VAL A 106 -4.51 5.09 5.94
CA VAL A 106 -4.11 3.92 6.74
C VAL A 106 -2.97 4.26 7.71
N ILE A 107 -1.94 4.99 7.28
CA ILE A 107 -0.86 5.45 8.16
C ILE A 107 -1.40 6.33 9.30
N LYS A 108 -2.35 7.23 9.00
CA LYS A 108 -2.96 8.10 10.02
C LYS A 108 -3.83 7.32 11.01
N ILE A 109 -4.60 6.36 10.53
CA ILE A 109 -5.44 5.49 11.37
C ILE A 109 -4.54 4.67 12.29
N LEU A 110 -3.53 3.96 11.76
CA LEU A 110 -2.56 3.24 12.57
C LEU A 110 -1.84 4.17 13.56
N GLY A 111 -1.47 5.36 13.12
CA GLY A 111 -0.76 6.35 13.92
C GLY A 111 -1.59 6.97 15.05
N SER A 112 -2.93 6.89 15.02
CA SER A 112 -3.76 7.34 16.15
C SER A 112 -3.66 6.37 17.32
N PHE A 113 -3.71 5.07 17.04
CA PHE A 113 -3.54 4.02 18.05
C PHE A 113 -2.08 3.87 18.47
N TYR A 114 -1.17 3.96 17.51
CA TYR A 114 0.26 3.67 17.67
C TYR A 114 1.10 4.82 17.11
N PRO A 115 1.35 5.88 17.88
CA PRO A 115 2.01 7.10 17.40
C PRO A 115 3.38 6.88 16.71
N LYS A 116 4.11 5.81 17.06
CA LYS A 116 5.38 5.46 16.42
C LYS A 116 5.24 5.01 14.96
N LEU A 117 4.06 4.55 14.55
CA LEU A 117 3.77 4.13 13.18
C LEU A 117 3.43 5.32 12.27
N LEU A 118 3.21 6.51 12.83
CA LEU A 118 2.87 7.71 12.07
C LEU A 118 4.09 8.22 11.28
N TRP A 119 3.91 8.42 9.98
CA TRP A 119 4.93 9.05 9.15
C TRP A 119 4.83 10.57 9.16
N ASP A 120 5.99 11.23 9.04
CA ASP A 120 6.04 12.64 8.63
C ASP A 120 5.72 12.75 7.13
N PHE A 121 4.56 13.33 6.80
CA PHE A 121 4.13 13.56 5.42
C PHE A 121 4.86 14.72 4.72
N GLY A 122 5.70 15.48 5.43
CA GLY A 122 6.65 16.43 4.86
C GLY A 122 7.99 15.81 4.48
N SER A 123 8.27 14.58 4.91
CA SER A 123 9.57 13.94 4.76
C SER A 123 9.91 13.49 3.32
N GLN A 124 11.19 13.19 3.10
CA GLN A 124 11.65 12.56 1.85
C GLN A 124 11.07 11.15 1.64
N ARG A 125 10.72 10.43 2.71
CA ARG A 125 10.02 9.14 2.58
C ARG A 125 8.68 9.33 1.88
N TRP A 126 7.89 10.33 2.30
CA TRP A 126 6.60 10.62 1.67
C TRP A 126 6.73 11.24 0.28
N SER A 127 7.80 12.00 0.02
CA SER A 127 8.07 12.53 -1.33
C SER A 127 8.25 11.41 -2.36
N ARG A 128 8.91 10.31 -1.99
CA ARG A 128 9.09 9.11 -2.82
C ARG A 128 7.77 8.41 -3.16
N VAL A 129 6.84 8.30 -2.19
CA VAL A 129 5.48 7.78 -2.45
C VAL A 129 4.79 8.58 -3.55
N LYS A 130 4.78 9.91 -3.42
CA LYS A 130 4.15 10.79 -4.42
C LYS A 130 4.81 10.65 -5.78
N LYS A 131 6.15 10.52 -5.82
CA LYS A 131 6.91 10.33 -7.06
C LYS A 131 6.58 8.98 -7.72
N LEU A 132 6.54 7.90 -6.95
CA LEU A 132 6.17 6.55 -7.42
C LEU A 132 4.83 6.56 -8.15
N TYR A 133 3.78 7.04 -7.50
CA TYR A 133 2.44 7.06 -8.10
C TYR A 133 2.30 8.08 -9.23
N LYS A 134 3.10 9.16 -9.22
CA LYS A 134 3.18 10.07 -10.38
C LYS A 134 3.79 9.36 -11.59
N SER A 135 4.89 8.62 -11.42
CA SER A 135 5.52 7.87 -12.52
C SER A 135 4.60 6.75 -13.01
N ARG A 136 3.90 6.04 -12.11
CA ARG A 136 2.90 5.03 -12.48
C ARG A 136 1.75 5.63 -13.31
N ASN A 137 1.26 6.80 -12.91
CA ASN A 137 0.22 7.51 -13.69
C ASN A 137 0.72 7.93 -15.08
N GLY A 138 1.99 8.30 -15.21
CA GLY A 138 2.63 8.53 -16.52
C GLY A 138 2.60 7.29 -17.42
N LEU A 139 2.92 6.12 -16.87
CA LEU A 139 2.86 4.86 -17.62
C LEU A 139 1.45 4.46 -18.07
N VAL A 140 0.43 4.71 -17.23
CA VAL A 140 -0.95 4.28 -17.51
C VAL A 140 -1.68 5.28 -18.41
N HIS A 141 -1.33 6.56 -18.33
CA HIS A 141 -1.94 7.64 -19.10
C HIS A 141 -0.86 8.53 -19.75
N PRO A 142 -0.04 7.98 -20.66
CA PRO A 142 1.08 8.70 -21.25
C PRO A 142 0.57 9.86 -22.10
N LYS A 143 1.12 11.05 -21.86
CA LYS A 143 0.85 12.27 -22.64
C LYS A 143 1.96 12.56 -23.63
N LYS A 144 3.16 12.04 -23.37
CA LYS A 144 4.33 12.15 -24.24
C LYS A 144 5.16 10.85 -24.19
N PRO A 145 6.00 10.57 -25.21
CA PRO A 145 6.83 9.36 -25.26
C PRO A 145 7.71 9.16 -24.01
N ASP A 146 8.27 10.25 -23.47
CA ASP A 146 9.10 10.21 -22.26
C ASP A 146 8.37 9.68 -21.03
N ASP A 147 7.03 9.75 -20.98
CA ASP A 147 6.25 9.22 -19.85
C ASP A 147 6.36 7.69 -19.74
N LEU A 148 6.85 7.01 -20.79
CA LEU A 148 7.10 5.56 -20.82
C LEU A 148 8.53 5.17 -20.43
N SER A 149 9.38 6.16 -20.15
CA SER A 149 10.77 5.95 -19.73
C SER A 149 10.89 6.16 -18.22
N ILE A 150 11.74 5.37 -17.56
CA ILE A 150 11.99 5.52 -16.12
C ILE A 150 13.49 5.72 -15.91
N ALA A 151 13.86 6.84 -15.29
CA ALA A 151 15.27 7.11 -15.05
C ALA A 151 15.84 6.19 -13.96
N ASP A 152 17.12 5.84 -14.05
CA ASP A 152 17.79 5.00 -13.03
C ASP A 152 17.66 5.61 -11.64
N LYS A 153 17.71 6.95 -11.56
CA LYS A 153 17.50 7.68 -10.31
C LYS A 153 16.11 7.47 -9.70
N GLU A 154 15.09 7.24 -10.53
CA GLU A 154 13.76 6.89 -10.04
C GLU A 154 13.74 5.48 -9.44
N ILE A 155 14.41 4.51 -10.08
CA ILE A 155 14.55 3.15 -9.54
C ILE A 155 15.22 3.16 -8.17
N GLU A 156 16.34 3.88 -8.02
CA GLU A 156 17.01 4.06 -6.72
C GLU A 156 16.07 4.65 -5.65
N ASP A 157 15.34 5.71 -6.00
CA ASP A 157 14.43 6.36 -5.08
C ASP A 157 13.27 5.43 -4.68
N PHE A 158 12.79 4.60 -5.61
CA PHE A 158 11.72 3.63 -5.37
C PHE A 158 12.20 2.45 -4.51
N GLU A 159 13.42 1.98 -4.70
CA GLU A 159 14.03 0.94 -3.83
C GLU A 159 14.23 1.44 -2.39
N LEU A 160 14.66 2.70 -2.22
CA LEU A 160 14.73 3.32 -0.88
C LEU A 160 13.34 3.36 -0.23
N PHE A 161 12.31 3.71 -1.00
CA PHE A 161 10.93 3.69 -0.50
C PHE A 161 10.46 2.27 -0.18
N ARG A 162 10.73 1.27 -1.04
CA ARG A 162 10.38 -0.13 -0.79
C ARG A 162 10.97 -0.63 0.53
N LYS A 163 12.25 -0.34 0.77
CA LYS A 163 12.93 -0.68 2.03
C LYS A 163 12.27 0.00 3.24
N ASP A 164 12.00 1.30 3.15
CA ASP A 164 11.31 2.07 4.18
C ASP A 164 9.91 1.48 4.46
N PHE A 165 9.16 1.14 3.41
CA PHE A 165 7.80 0.60 3.49
C PHE A 165 7.79 -0.80 4.12
N ASN A 166 8.70 -1.69 3.73
CA ASN A 166 8.83 -3.02 4.32
C ASN A 166 9.21 -2.94 5.80
N THR A 167 10.16 -2.06 6.16
CA THR A 167 10.56 -1.84 7.55
C THR A 167 9.39 -1.34 8.38
N TRP A 168 8.65 -0.36 7.87
CA TRP A 168 7.45 0.15 8.53
C TRP A 168 6.37 -0.93 8.66
N SER A 169 6.07 -1.65 7.58
CA SER A 169 5.06 -2.71 7.56
C SER A 169 5.38 -3.83 8.57
N ALA A 170 6.64 -4.22 8.69
CA ALA A 170 7.08 -5.19 9.69
C ALA A 170 6.93 -4.65 11.12
N SER A 171 7.24 -3.37 11.35
CA SER A 171 7.11 -2.76 12.69
C SER A 171 5.68 -2.73 13.23
N ILE A 172 4.66 -2.85 12.36
CA ILE A 172 3.26 -2.92 12.78
C ILE A 172 3.01 -4.19 13.60
N TYR A 173 3.63 -5.33 13.25
CA TYR A 173 3.50 -6.54 14.07
C TYR A 173 4.08 -6.33 15.46
N CYS A 174 5.29 -5.77 15.55
CA CYS A 174 5.93 -5.52 16.84
C CYS A 174 5.16 -4.52 17.72
N GLU A 175 4.58 -3.47 17.13
CA GLU A 175 3.96 -2.39 17.90
C GLU A 175 2.44 -2.55 18.09
N ALA A 176 1.74 -3.24 17.19
CA ALA A 176 0.27 -3.29 17.16
C ALA A 176 -0.35 -4.68 17.33
N TRP A 177 0.34 -5.74 16.88
CA TRP A 177 -0.25 -7.09 16.86
C TRP A 177 0.46 -8.10 17.76
N GLY A 178 1.60 -7.73 18.35
CA GLY A 178 2.45 -8.65 19.10
C GLY A 178 3.36 -9.47 18.18
N GLU A 179 4.40 -10.10 18.74
CA GLU A 179 5.21 -11.04 17.98
C GLU A 179 4.32 -12.18 17.45
N PRO A 180 4.52 -12.64 16.21
CA PRO A 180 3.91 -13.88 15.74
C PRO A 180 4.21 -14.96 16.78
N GLU A 181 3.19 -15.62 17.32
CA GLU A 181 3.43 -16.85 18.08
C GLU A 181 4.28 -17.75 17.19
N SER A 182 5.50 -18.03 17.64
CA SER A 182 6.41 -18.93 16.94
C SER A 182 5.71 -20.28 16.96
N GLY A 183 5.13 -20.68 15.81
CA GLY A 183 4.42 -21.94 15.68
C GLY A 183 5.27 -23.07 16.23
N SER A 184 4.78 -23.70 17.29
CA SER A 184 5.35 -24.90 17.92
C SER A 184 5.20 -26.12 17.03
#